data_AF-A0AAV6YHG2-F1
#
_entry.id   AF-A0AAV6YHG2-F1
#
_cell.length_a   1.000
_cell.length_b   1.000
_cell.length_c   1.000
_cell.angle_alpha   90.00
_cell.angle_beta   90.00
_cell.angle_gamma   90.00
#
_symmetry.space_group_name_H-M   'P 1'
#
loop_
_entity.id
_entity.type
_entity.pdbx_description
1 polymer ?
#
loop_
_entity_poly.entity_id
_entity_poly.type
_entity_poly.pdbx_seq_one_letter_code
_entity_poly.pdbx_strand_id
1 'polypeptide(L)'
;DLEEALEMGVDWSLREGYAWAEDKEHCEEYGRMLQADPSKVSSKAKKRGLPQLGTLGAGNHYAEIQVVDEIYDEYAAKKMGIDHKGQVCVMIHSGSRGLGHQVATDALVAMEKAMKRDKITVNDRQLACARISSPEGQDYLKGMAAAGNYAWVNRSSMTFLTRQAFAKVFNTTPDDLDMHVIYDVSHNIAKVEQHVVDGKEKTLLVHRKGSTRAFPPHHPLIAVDYQVR
;
A
#
# COMPACT_ATOMS: atom_id res chain seq x y z
N ASP A 1 -16.27 1.38 10.52
CA ASP A 1 -16.44 2.77 10.06
C ASP A 1 -15.42 3.05 8.96
N LEU A 2 -15.80 3.73 7.87
CA LEU A 2 -14.84 4.05 6.79
C LEU A 2 -13.83 5.12 7.23
N GLU A 3 -14.22 6.10 8.04
CA GLU A 3 -13.31 7.17 8.48
C GLU A 3 -12.13 6.58 9.26
N GLU A 4 -12.42 5.69 10.20
CA GLU A 4 -11.40 4.99 10.98
C GLU A 4 -10.51 4.12 10.08
N ALA A 5 -11.07 3.41 9.09
CA ALA A 5 -10.28 2.63 8.15
C ALA A 5 -9.29 3.50 7.34
N LEU A 6 -9.69 4.73 6.98
CA LEU A 6 -8.82 5.70 6.31
C LEU A 6 -7.70 6.22 7.21
N GLU A 7 -7.91 6.28 8.52
CA GLU A 7 -6.91 6.79 9.48
C GLU A 7 -5.97 5.69 9.99
N MET A 8 -6.51 4.51 10.24
CA MET A 8 -5.83 3.42 10.96
C MET A 8 -5.20 2.38 10.04
N GLY A 9 -5.59 2.28 8.75
CA GLY A 9 -5.01 1.28 7.86
C GLY A 9 -5.20 -0.14 8.40
N VAL A 10 -4.15 -0.98 8.35
CA VAL A 10 -4.21 -2.37 8.85
C VAL A 10 -4.55 -2.45 10.35
N ASP A 11 -4.23 -1.43 11.17
CA ASP A 11 -4.64 -1.41 12.58
C ASP A 11 -6.18 -1.48 12.74
N TRP A 12 -6.92 -0.91 11.78
CA TRP A 12 -8.38 -1.07 11.73
C TRP A 12 -8.76 -2.52 11.45
N SER A 13 -8.15 -3.15 10.43
CA SER A 13 -8.41 -4.54 10.08
C SER A 13 -8.11 -5.49 11.24
N LEU A 14 -7.04 -5.25 12.00
CA LEU A 14 -6.72 -6.01 13.21
C LEU A 14 -7.82 -5.89 14.26
N ARG A 15 -8.26 -4.66 14.55
CA ARG A 15 -9.31 -4.38 15.53
C ARG A 15 -10.65 -5.03 15.17
N GLU A 16 -10.98 -5.08 13.88
CA GLU A 16 -12.22 -5.69 13.38
C GLU A 16 -12.11 -7.22 13.17
N GLY A 17 -10.92 -7.82 13.35
CA GLY A 17 -10.69 -9.27 13.21
C GLY A 17 -10.49 -9.77 11.77
N TYR A 18 -10.10 -8.87 10.86
CA TYR A 18 -9.81 -9.19 9.45
C TYR A 18 -8.31 -9.37 9.14
N ALA A 19 -7.44 -9.34 10.15
CA ALA A 19 -6.01 -9.56 9.99
C ALA A 19 -5.45 -10.26 11.23
N TRP A 20 -4.36 -11.01 11.04
CA TRP A 20 -3.55 -11.56 12.14
C TRP A 20 -2.55 -10.52 12.62
N ALA A 21 -2.14 -10.61 13.88
CA ALA A 21 -1.30 -9.58 14.52
C ALA A 21 0.03 -9.36 13.78
N GLU A 22 0.60 -10.44 13.25
CA GLU A 22 1.83 -10.48 12.47
C GLU A 22 1.69 -9.90 11.05
N ASP A 23 0.48 -9.89 10.45
CA ASP A 23 0.29 -9.44 9.06
C ASP A 23 0.80 -8.01 8.82
N LYS A 24 0.66 -7.14 9.83
CA LYS A 24 1.15 -5.76 9.72
C LYS A 24 2.68 -5.68 9.73
N GLU A 25 3.38 -6.62 10.34
CA GLU A 25 4.86 -6.61 10.39
C GLU A 25 5.46 -6.86 9.01
N HIS A 26 4.72 -7.57 8.15
CA HIS A 26 5.03 -7.83 6.75
C HIS A 26 4.39 -6.83 5.77
N CYS A 27 3.84 -5.73 6.26
CA CYS A 27 3.33 -4.66 5.42
C CYS A 27 4.33 -3.49 5.36
N GLU A 28 4.51 -2.95 4.15
CA GLU A 28 5.15 -1.65 3.99
C GLU A 28 4.46 -0.58 4.88
N GLU A 29 5.23 0.23 5.63
CA GLU A 29 4.73 1.17 6.67
C GLU A 29 3.91 0.51 7.78
N TYR A 30 4.11 -0.78 8.06
CA TYR A 30 3.22 -1.54 8.95
C TYR A 30 1.75 -1.47 8.54
N GLY A 31 1.48 -1.24 7.25
CA GLY A 31 0.13 -1.13 6.70
C GLY A 31 -0.60 0.16 7.07
N ARG A 32 0.11 1.20 7.54
CA ARG A 32 -0.50 2.48 7.95
C ARG A 32 0.42 3.68 7.74
N MET A 33 -0.06 4.66 7.00
CA MET A 33 0.52 6.00 6.94
C MET A 33 -0.09 6.90 8.02
N LEU A 34 0.72 7.31 9.00
CA LEU A 34 0.30 8.09 10.17
C LEU A 34 -0.19 9.50 9.86
N GLN A 35 0.24 10.05 8.72
CA GLN A 35 -0.17 11.39 8.26
C GLN A 35 -1.51 11.39 7.52
N ALA A 36 -2.21 10.25 7.45
CA ALA A 36 -3.53 10.18 6.86
C ALA A 36 -4.51 11.12 7.58
N ASP A 37 -5.27 11.88 6.79
CA ASP A 37 -6.31 12.76 7.29
C ASP A 37 -7.59 12.48 6.50
N PRO A 38 -8.55 11.73 7.07
CA PRO A 38 -9.80 11.44 6.39
C PRO A 38 -10.61 12.69 6.02
N SER A 39 -10.40 13.84 6.69
CA SER A 39 -11.06 15.10 6.33
C SER A 39 -10.57 15.66 4.98
N LYS A 40 -9.40 15.22 4.51
CA LYS A 40 -8.83 15.57 3.19
C LYS A 40 -9.28 14.64 2.07
N VAL A 41 -10.11 13.65 2.38
CA VAL A 41 -10.76 12.79 1.39
C VAL A 41 -12.17 13.31 1.14
N SER A 42 -12.46 13.66 -0.12
CA SER A 42 -13.76 14.25 -0.48
C SER A 42 -14.93 13.28 -0.23
N SER A 43 -16.12 13.84 0.02
CA SER A 43 -17.35 13.03 0.16
C SER A 43 -17.63 12.20 -1.10
N LYS A 44 -17.25 12.70 -2.28
CA LYS A 44 -17.32 11.96 -3.54
C LYS A 44 -16.38 10.75 -3.55
N ALA A 45 -15.14 10.92 -3.10
CA ALA A 45 -14.18 9.81 -2.99
C ALA A 45 -14.67 8.74 -2.02
N LYS A 46 -15.18 9.14 -0.84
CA LYS A 46 -15.75 8.22 0.15
C LYS A 46 -16.96 7.46 -0.40
N LYS A 47 -17.90 8.14 -1.05
CA LYS A 47 -19.07 7.50 -1.70
C LYS A 47 -18.69 6.48 -2.77
N ARG A 48 -17.62 6.73 -3.53
CA ARG A 48 -17.10 5.78 -4.53
C ARG A 48 -16.38 4.59 -3.89
N GLY A 49 -15.62 4.83 -2.83
CA GLY A 49 -14.81 3.82 -2.15
C GLY A 49 -15.60 2.87 -1.26
N LEU A 50 -16.59 3.37 -0.53
CA LEU A 50 -17.32 2.59 0.46
C LEU A 50 -17.86 1.25 -0.08
N PRO A 51 -18.58 1.18 -1.22
CA PRO A 51 -19.10 -0.09 -1.73
C PRO A 51 -18.04 -0.99 -2.38
N GLN A 52 -16.78 -0.55 -2.46
CA GLN A 52 -15.69 -1.25 -3.16
C GLN A 52 -14.64 -1.83 -2.20
N LEU A 53 -14.77 -1.61 -0.89
CA LEU A 53 -13.83 -2.15 0.08
C LEU A 53 -13.93 -3.68 0.14
N GLY A 54 -12.79 -4.36 0.20
CA GLY A 54 -12.69 -5.82 0.12
C GLY A 54 -12.86 -6.39 -1.30
N THR A 55 -12.65 -5.59 -2.35
CA THR A 55 -12.80 -6.02 -3.75
C THR A 55 -11.51 -5.89 -4.56
N LEU A 56 -11.32 -6.78 -5.55
CA LEU A 56 -10.21 -6.72 -6.49
C LEU A 56 -10.32 -5.48 -7.39
N GLY A 57 -11.40 -5.41 -8.16
CA GLY A 57 -11.59 -4.43 -9.20
C GLY A 57 -11.41 -4.93 -10.62
N ALA A 58 -10.96 -4.02 -11.48
CA ALA A 58 -10.78 -4.25 -12.91
C ALA A 58 -9.41 -3.74 -13.34
N GLY A 59 -9.04 -3.95 -14.60
CA GLY A 59 -7.71 -3.63 -15.12
C GLY A 59 -6.73 -4.76 -14.83
N ASN A 60 -5.52 -4.42 -14.41
CA ASN A 60 -4.48 -5.38 -14.05
C ASN A 60 -4.57 -5.86 -12.58
N HIS A 61 -5.77 -5.85 -12.00
CA HIS A 61 -6.00 -6.32 -10.63
C HIS A 61 -6.44 -7.79 -10.64
N TYR A 62 -5.83 -8.61 -9.79
CA TYR A 62 -6.06 -10.05 -9.75
C TYR A 62 -5.79 -10.63 -8.36
N ALA A 63 -6.34 -11.81 -8.09
CA ALA A 63 -5.89 -12.70 -7.03
C ALA A 63 -5.53 -14.03 -7.69
N GLU A 64 -4.26 -14.43 -7.59
CA GLU A 64 -3.72 -15.60 -8.28
C GLU A 64 -3.16 -16.60 -7.29
N ILE A 65 -3.52 -17.88 -7.48
CA ILE A 65 -2.85 -19.01 -6.83
C ILE A 65 -1.67 -19.37 -7.72
N GLN A 66 -0.46 -19.32 -7.16
CA GLN A 66 0.80 -19.49 -7.86
C GLN A 66 1.59 -20.64 -7.24
N VAL A 67 2.55 -21.17 -7.99
CA VAL A 67 3.46 -22.22 -7.54
C VAL A 67 4.89 -21.73 -7.72
N VAL A 68 5.72 -21.91 -6.69
CA VAL A 68 7.15 -21.57 -6.73
C VAL A 68 7.86 -22.54 -7.66
N ASP A 69 8.16 -22.11 -8.89
CA ASP A 69 8.84 -22.94 -9.89
C ASP A 69 10.37 -22.97 -9.72
N GLU A 70 10.95 -21.86 -9.30
CA GLU A 70 12.39 -21.70 -9.12
C GLU A 70 12.73 -20.85 -7.89
N ILE A 71 13.83 -21.21 -7.21
CA ILE A 71 14.40 -20.47 -6.08
C ILE A 71 15.83 -20.08 -6.47
N TYR A 72 16.11 -18.79 -6.52
CA TYR A 72 17.41 -18.24 -6.95
C TYR A 72 18.36 -17.96 -5.79
N ASP A 73 17.80 -17.60 -4.63
CA ASP A 73 18.54 -17.38 -3.38
C ASP A 73 17.82 -18.16 -2.29
N GLU A 74 18.35 -19.33 -1.95
CA GLU A 74 17.77 -20.23 -0.95
C GLU A 74 17.71 -19.59 0.44
N TYR A 75 18.68 -18.75 0.79
CA TYR A 75 18.73 -18.11 2.10
C TYR A 75 17.66 -17.03 2.21
N ALA A 76 17.56 -16.14 1.22
CA ALA A 76 16.55 -15.09 1.20
C ALA A 76 15.13 -15.66 1.09
N ALA A 77 14.92 -16.66 0.23
CA ALA A 77 13.62 -17.31 0.05
C ALA A 77 13.13 -17.95 1.36
N LYS A 78 13.99 -18.75 2.02
CA LYS A 78 13.68 -19.38 3.31
C LYS A 78 13.37 -18.35 4.40
N LYS A 79 14.08 -17.22 4.41
CA LYS A 79 13.80 -16.12 5.34
C LYS A 79 12.43 -15.48 5.12
N MET A 80 11.93 -15.51 3.89
CA MET A 80 10.62 -15.00 3.50
C MET A 80 9.50 -16.07 3.57
N GLY A 81 9.78 -17.26 4.12
CA GLY A 81 8.82 -18.35 4.22
C GLY A 81 8.59 -19.10 2.90
N ILE A 82 9.51 -18.97 1.93
CA ILE A 82 9.51 -19.72 0.67
C ILE A 82 10.60 -20.80 0.74
N ASP A 83 10.21 -22.02 1.13
CA ASP A 83 11.16 -23.05 1.55
C ASP A 83 11.50 -24.08 0.47
N HIS A 84 10.65 -24.25 -0.54
CA HIS A 84 10.82 -25.29 -1.55
C HIS A 84 10.12 -24.96 -2.87
N LYS A 85 10.66 -25.52 -3.97
CA LYS A 85 9.96 -25.55 -5.26
C LYS A 85 8.67 -26.38 -5.12
N GLY A 86 7.60 -25.93 -5.77
CA GLY A 86 6.27 -26.53 -5.65
C GLY A 86 5.41 -25.93 -4.54
N GLN A 87 5.95 -25.06 -3.68
CA GLN A 87 5.17 -24.36 -2.67
C GLN A 87 4.07 -23.50 -3.32
N VAL A 88 2.86 -23.56 -2.78
CA VAL A 88 1.72 -22.78 -3.26
C VAL A 88 1.72 -21.42 -2.56
N CYS A 89 1.59 -20.35 -3.33
CA CYS A 89 1.47 -18.98 -2.83
C CYS A 89 0.21 -18.32 -3.39
N VAL A 90 -0.26 -17.25 -2.74
CA VAL A 90 -1.33 -16.41 -3.27
C VAL A 90 -0.83 -14.98 -3.43
N MET A 91 -0.99 -14.44 -4.63
CA MET A 91 -0.66 -13.04 -4.93
C MET A 91 -1.94 -12.24 -5.11
N ILE A 92 -2.07 -11.13 -4.36
CA ILE A 92 -3.20 -10.20 -4.47
C ILE A 92 -2.68 -8.87 -5.02
N HIS A 93 -3.05 -8.55 -6.26
CA HIS A 93 -2.78 -7.26 -6.87
C HIS A 93 -4.05 -6.41 -6.84
N SER A 94 -4.09 -5.42 -5.94
CA SER A 94 -5.14 -4.41 -5.90
C SER A 94 -4.67 -3.13 -5.19
N GLY A 95 -5.51 -2.11 -5.19
CA GLY A 95 -5.19 -0.80 -4.62
C GLY A 95 -6.40 -0.11 -4.02
N SER A 96 -6.38 1.22 -4.03
CA SER A 96 -7.34 2.09 -3.35
C SER A 96 -8.69 2.28 -4.06
N ARG A 97 -8.97 1.42 -5.04
CA ARG A 97 -10.22 1.38 -5.80
C ARG A 97 -10.62 2.77 -6.33
N GLY A 98 -11.93 3.05 -6.41
CA GLY A 98 -12.45 4.34 -6.84
C GLY A 98 -12.12 5.49 -5.88
N LEU A 99 -11.76 5.21 -4.63
CA LEU A 99 -11.43 6.22 -3.63
C LEU A 99 -10.13 6.95 -4.01
N GLY A 100 -9.03 6.21 -4.18
CA GLY A 100 -7.74 6.83 -4.51
C GLY A 100 -7.73 7.49 -5.89
N HIS A 101 -8.43 6.90 -6.87
CA HIS A 101 -8.65 7.56 -8.16
C HIS A 101 -9.31 8.94 -7.98
N GLN A 102 -10.35 9.03 -7.15
CA GLN A 102 -11.04 10.29 -6.93
C GLN A 102 -10.17 11.28 -6.14
N VAL A 103 -9.41 10.84 -5.13
CA VAL A 103 -8.43 11.68 -4.41
C VAL A 103 -7.42 12.30 -5.38
N ALA A 104 -6.85 11.50 -6.29
CA ALA A 104 -5.94 12.02 -7.31
C ALA A 104 -6.62 13.02 -8.26
N THR A 105 -7.85 12.73 -8.69
CA THR A 105 -8.63 13.63 -9.55
C THR A 105 -8.89 14.99 -8.88
N ASP A 106 -9.29 14.97 -7.61
CA ASP A 106 -9.59 16.17 -6.85
C ASP A 106 -8.32 17.01 -6.62
N ALA A 107 -7.20 16.34 -6.33
CA ALA A 107 -5.90 16.99 -6.14
C ALA A 107 -5.39 17.66 -7.42
N LEU A 108 -5.55 17.04 -8.59
CA LEU A 108 -5.13 17.64 -9.88
C LEU A 108 -5.83 18.99 -10.12
N VAL A 109 -7.13 19.09 -9.82
CA VAL A 109 -7.88 20.35 -9.94
C VAL A 109 -7.35 21.42 -8.99
N ALA A 110 -6.98 21.06 -7.76
CA ALA A 110 -6.39 21.99 -6.80
C ALA A 110 -4.98 22.43 -7.25
N MET A 111 -4.16 21.50 -7.74
CA MET A 111 -2.80 21.76 -8.23
C MET A 111 -2.81 22.67 -9.46
N GLU A 112 -3.74 22.50 -10.41
CA GLU A 112 -3.88 23.41 -11.55
C GLU A 112 -4.10 24.88 -11.11
N LYS A 113 -4.91 25.09 -10.05
CA LYS A 113 -5.11 26.43 -9.46
C LYS A 113 -3.85 26.94 -8.75
N ALA A 114 -3.17 26.07 -8.00
CA ALA A 114 -1.93 26.41 -7.31
C ALA A 114 -0.82 26.81 -8.27
N MET A 115 -0.65 26.09 -9.39
CA MET A 115 0.35 26.44 -10.41
C MET A 115 0.11 27.82 -11.00
N LYS A 116 -1.15 28.17 -11.31
CA LYS A 116 -1.49 29.50 -11.82
C LYS A 116 -1.17 30.60 -10.80
N ARG A 117 -1.47 30.36 -9.51
CA ARG A 117 -1.13 31.29 -8.41
C ARG A 117 0.39 31.45 -8.27
N ASP A 118 1.12 30.35 -8.28
CA ASP A 118 2.56 30.29 -7.95
C ASP A 118 3.46 30.47 -9.18
N LYS A 119 2.87 30.75 -10.35
CA LYS A 119 3.54 30.91 -11.66
C LYS A 119 4.45 29.72 -12.01
N ILE A 120 3.99 28.51 -11.70
CA ILE A 120 4.70 27.27 -12.05
C ILE A 120 4.34 26.91 -13.49
N THR A 121 5.35 26.87 -14.36
CA THR A 121 5.22 26.42 -15.75
C THR A 121 5.77 25.00 -15.90
N VAL A 122 5.03 24.15 -16.60
CA VAL A 122 5.39 22.76 -16.87
C VAL A 122 5.29 22.50 -18.36
N ASN A 123 6.02 21.49 -18.84
CA ASN A 123 6.05 21.13 -20.26
C ASN A 123 4.75 20.44 -20.73
N ASP A 124 3.99 19.84 -19.80
CA ASP A 124 2.74 19.14 -20.08
C ASP A 124 1.74 19.41 -18.94
N ARG A 125 0.47 19.66 -19.28
CA ARG A 125 -0.60 19.87 -18.29
C ARG A 125 -0.77 18.69 -17.33
N GLN A 126 -0.48 17.47 -17.77
CA GLN A 126 -0.51 16.25 -16.95
C GLN A 126 0.56 16.24 -15.84
N LEU A 127 1.55 17.14 -15.89
CA LEU A 127 2.53 17.37 -14.83
C LEU A 127 2.05 18.40 -13.79
N ALA A 128 0.73 18.52 -13.60
CA ALA A 128 0.16 19.42 -12.61
C ALA A 128 0.73 19.11 -11.21
N CYS A 129 1.20 20.15 -10.51
CA CYS A 129 1.88 20.00 -9.24
C CYS A 129 1.64 21.19 -8.29
N ALA A 130 1.97 21.01 -7.02
CA ALA A 130 2.02 22.09 -6.04
C ALA A 130 3.34 22.00 -5.26
N ARG A 131 3.75 23.09 -4.62
CA ARG A 131 4.88 23.05 -3.69
C ARG A 131 4.51 22.13 -2.52
N ILE A 132 5.45 21.28 -2.07
CA ILE A 132 5.21 20.29 -1.01
C ILE A 132 4.64 20.95 0.26
N SER A 133 5.16 22.11 0.63
CA SER A 133 4.75 22.85 1.83
C SER A 133 3.51 23.73 1.63
N SER A 134 2.91 23.78 0.44
CA SER A 134 1.68 24.56 0.22
C SER A 134 0.47 23.85 0.83
N PRO A 135 -0.64 24.58 1.09
CA PRO A 135 -1.89 23.97 1.53
C PRO A 135 -2.35 22.83 0.61
N GLU A 136 -2.26 23.00 -0.71
CA GLU A 136 -2.65 21.97 -1.68
C GLU A 136 -1.72 20.75 -1.66
N GLY A 137 -0.41 20.97 -1.50
CA GLY A 137 0.57 19.90 -1.37
C GLY A 137 0.33 19.06 -0.11
N GLN A 138 0.15 19.72 1.04
CA GLN A 138 -0.11 19.05 2.31
C GLN A 138 -1.47 18.34 2.33
N ASP A 139 -2.53 18.98 1.80
CA ASP A 139 -3.86 18.37 1.71
C ASP A 139 -3.84 17.12 0.82
N TYR A 140 -3.14 17.18 -0.32
CA TYR A 140 -2.95 16.00 -1.18
C TYR A 140 -2.18 14.89 -0.48
N LEU A 141 -1.06 15.19 0.19
CA LEU A 141 -0.26 14.17 0.86
C LEU A 141 -1.05 13.45 1.95
N LYS A 142 -1.86 14.17 2.72
CA LYS A 142 -2.73 13.59 3.75
C LYS A 142 -3.88 12.77 3.15
N GLY A 143 -4.51 13.25 2.07
CA GLY A 143 -5.55 12.51 1.36
C GLY A 143 -5.02 11.26 0.64
N MET A 144 -3.82 11.35 0.08
CA MET A 144 -3.11 10.22 -0.53
C MET A 144 -2.73 9.18 0.54
N ALA A 145 -2.26 9.61 1.71
CA ALA A 145 -1.98 8.71 2.83
C ALA A 145 -3.26 7.97 3.29
N ALA A 146 -4.39 8.67 3.40
CA ALA A 146 -5.69 8.05 3.68
C ALA A 146 -6.12 7.05 2.59
N ALA A 147 -5.87 7.36 1.31
CA ALA A 147 -6.09 6.42 0.22
C ALA A 147 -5.13 5.21 0.27
N GLY A 148 -3.89 5.39 0.75
CA GLY A 148 -2.94 4.32 1.03
C GLY A 148 -3.46 3.38 2.11
N ASN A 149 -3.92 3.93 3.24
CA ASN A 149 -4.56 3.18 4.32
C ASN A 149 -5.77 2.37 3.83
N TYR A 150 -6.64 2.99 3.04
CA TYR A 150 -7.73 2.28 2.38
C TYR A 150 -7.23 1.09 1.54
N ALA A 151 -6.15 1.27 0.77
CA ALA A 151 -5.60 0.20 -0.07
C ALA A 151 -5.09 -0.98 0.77
N TRP A 152 -4.42 -0.72 1.89
CA TRP A 152 -3.99 -1.76 2.81
C TRP A 152 -5.19 -2.47 3.45
N VAL A 153 -6.21 -1.72 3.92
CA VAL A 153 -7.45 -2.34 4.45
C VAL A 153 -8.14 -3.19 3.39
N ASN A 154 -8.13 -2.73 2.13
CA ASN A 154 -8.70 -3.50 1.02
C ASN A 154 -7.94 -4.83 0.84
N ARG A 155 -6.61 -4.80 0.80
CA ARG A 155 -5.77 -6.00 0.64
C ARG A 155 -5.85 -6.93 1.84
N SER A 156 -5.80 -6.43 3.07
CA SER A 156 -5.97 -7.27 4.27
C SER A 156 -7.35 -7.94 4.31
N SER A 157 -8.41 -7.22 3.92
CA SER A 157 -9.75 -7.81 3.78
C SER A 157 -9.76 -8.94 2.74
N MET A 158 -9.04 -8.80 1.62
CA MET A 158 -8.90 -9.86 0.64
C MET A 158 -8.02 -11.02 1.15
N THR A 159 -6.97 -10.75 1.91
CA THR A 159 -6.17 -11.79 2.59
C THR A 159 -7.05 -12.63 3.51
N PHE A 160 -7.89 -11.99 4.33
CA PHE A 160 -8.87 -12.68 5.17
C PHE A 160 -9.81 -13.55 4.33
N LEU A 161 -10.41 -13.01 3.27
CA LEU A 161 -11.31 -13.76 2.40
C LEU A 161 -10.62 -14.95 1.71
N THR A 162 -9.36 -14.78 1.29
CA THR A 162 -8.53 -15.86 0.73
C THR A 162 -8.31 -16.96 1.76
N ARG A 163 -7.93 -16.62 3.00
CA ARG A 163 -7.78 -17.58 4.10
C ARG A 163 -9.08 -18.36 4.34
N GLN A 164 -10.22 -17.68 4.38
CA GLN A 164 -11.53 -18.32 4.55
C GLN A 164 -11.88 -19.25 3.36
N ALA A 165 -11.54 -18.85 2.13
CA ALA A 165 -11.78 -19.68 0.95
C ALA A 165 -10.95 -20.96 0.97
N PHE A 166 -9.66 -20.87 1.31
CA PHE A 166 -8.77 -22.02 1.42
C PHE A 166 -9.21 -22.95 2.56
N ALA A 167 -9.48 -22.41 3.75
CA ALA A 167 -9.98 -23.18 4.88
C ALA A 167 -11.24 -23.99 4.54
N LYS A 168 -12.17 -23.36 3.80
CA LYS A 168 -13.39 -24.02 3.33
C LYS A 168 -13.11 -25.16 2.34
N VAL A 169 -12.20 -24.97 1.39
CA VAL A 169 -11.88 -25.96 0.35
C VAL A 169 -11.12 -27.15 0.92
N PHE A 170 -10.15 -26.91 1.81
CA PHE A 170 -9.29 -27.93 2.38
C PHE A 170 -9.81 -28.51 3.71
N ASN A 171 -10.91 -27.98 4.24
CA ASN A 171 -11.53 -28.41 5.50
C ASN A 171 -10.53 -28.44 6.67
N THR A 172 -9.74 -27.38 6.79
CA THR A 172 -8.72 -27.16 7.82
C THR A 172 -8.62 -25.66 8.12
N THR A 173 -7.86 -25.26 9.13
CA THR A 173 -7.73 -23.85 9.48
C THR A 173 -6.68 -23.15 8.58
N PRO A 174 -6.75 -21.82 8.39
CA PRO A 174 -5.69 -21.12 7.66
C PRO A 174 -4.33 -21.15 8.37
N ASP A 175 -4.31 -21.37 9.70
CA ASP A 175 -3.10 -21.56 10.51
C ASP A 175 -2.42 -22.90 10.20
N ASP A 176 -3.20 -23.99 10.15
CA ASP A 176 -2.70 -25.32 9.71
C ASP A 176 -2.21 -25.31 8.24
N LEU A 177 -2.72 -24.37 7.42
CA LEU A 177 -2.30 -24.15 6.03
C LEU A 177 -1.12 -23.18 5.90
N ASP A 178 -0.57 -22.67 7.01
CA ASP A 178 0.59 -21.78 7.04
C ASP A 178 0.41 -20.52 6.17
N MET A 179 -0.81 -19.95 6.16
CA MET A 179 -1.19 -18.85 5.25
C MET A 179 -0.73 -17.46 5.75
N HIS A 180 0.54 -17.32 6.07
CA HIS A 180 1.14 -16.04 6.49
C HIS A 180 1.34 -15.07 5.31
N VAL A 181 1.31 -13.77 5.61
CA VAL A 181 1.65 -12.74 4.63
C VAL A 181 3.15 -12.70 4.46
N ILE A 182 3.64 -12.90 3.23
CA ILE A 182 5.06 -12.74 2.90
C ILE A 182 5.41 -11.25 2.89
N TYR A 183 4.83 -10.47 1.99
CA TYR A 183 5.05 -9.02 2.02
C TYR A 183 3.94 -8.28 1.28
N ASP A 184 3.56 -7.11 1.79
CA ASP A 184 2.65 -6.18 1.12
C ASP A 184 3.42 -4.90 0.75
N VAL A 185 3.52 -4.60 -0.55
CA VAL A 185 4.27 -3.46 -1.09
C VAL A 185 3.43 -2.61 -2.05
N SER A 186 3.60 -1.30 -1.97
CA SER A 186 2.98 -0.33 -2.87
C SER A 186 3.87 -0.05 -4.09
N HIS A 187 3.25 0.15 -5.25
CA HIS A 187 3.94 0.60 -6.48
C HIS A 187 3.47 1.96 -7.03
N ASN A 188 2.45 2.56 -6.42
CA ASN A 188 1.90 3.87 -6.76
C ASN A 188 1.73 4.67 -5.47
N ILE A 189 2.77 5.40 -5.05
CA ILE A 189 2.79 6.11 -3.77
C ILE A 189 3.85 7.22 -3.77
N ALA A 190 3.69 8.23 -2.92
CA ALA A 190 4.74 9.19 -2.60
C ALA A 190 5.09 9.10 -1.11
N LYS A 191 6.39 9.14 -0.79
CA LYS A 191 6.87 8.99 0.59
C LYS A 191 7.99 9.94 0.92
N VAL A 192 8.00 10.42 2.15
CA VAL A 192 9.11 11.19 2.68
C VAL A 192 10.17 10.19 3.17
N GLU A 193 11.34 10.22 2.55
CA GLU A 193 12.43 9.27 2.80
C GLU A 193 13.77 10.02 2.91
N GLN A 194 14.70 9.47 3.68
CA GLN A 194 16.09 9.95 3.74
C GLN A 194 16.93 9.20 2.71
N HIS A 195 17.68 9.94 1.89
CA HIS A 195 18.55 9.41 0.85
C HIS A 195 19.87 10.17 0.81
N VAL A 196 20.94 9.52 0.36
CA VAL A 196 22.23 10.19 0.10
C VAL A 196 22.27 10.65 -1.36
N VAL A 197 22.42 11.96 -1.57
CA VAL A 197 22.53 12.59 -2.90
C VAL A 197 23.80 13.42 -2.94
N ASP A 198 24.70 13.11 -3.86
CA ASP A 198 26.03 13.75 -3.98
C ASP A 198 26.82 13.71 -2.66
N GLY A 199 26.78 12.56 -1.98
CA GLY A 199 27.46 12.34 -0.70
C GLY A 199 26.83 13.04 0.51
N LYS A 200 25.64 13.65 0.36
CA LYS A 200 24.93 14.35 1.44
C LYS A 200 23.58 13.73 1.72
N GLU A 201 23.25 13.56 2.99
CA GLU A 201 21.92 13.14 3.40
C GLU A 201 20.88 14.22 3.07
N LYS A 202 19.77 13.80 2.46
CA LYS A 202 18.64 14.66 2.09
C LYS A 202 17.33 13.96 2.41
N THR A 203 16.38 14.73 2.94
CA THR A 203 14.98 14.32 3.05
C THR A 203 14.26 14.64 1.75
N LEU A 204 13.71 13.63 1.09
CA LEU A 204 13.08 13.74 -0.23
C LEU A 204 11.64 13.22 -0.19
N LEU A 205 10.74 13.84 -0.96
CA LEU A 205 9.45 13.25 -1.28
C LEU A 205 9.60 12.40 -2.56
N VAL A 206 9.85 11.11 -2.37
CA VAL A 206 10.07 10.15 -3.46
C VAL A 206 8.73 9.73 -4.04
N HIS A 207 8.51 10.03 -5.31
CA HIS A 207 7.31 9.62 -6.06
C HIS A 207 7.59 8.31 -6.80
N ARG A 208 6.75 7.32 -6.57
CA ARG A 208 6.78 6.01 -7.24
C ARG A 208 5.48 5.82 -8.01
N LYS A 209 5.59 5.53 -9.30
CA LYS A 209 4.46 5.21 -10.17
C LYS A 209 4.84 4.03 -11.06
N GLY A 210 4.29 2.86 -10.78
CA GLY A 210 4.71 1.59 -11.39
C GLY A 210 6.09 1.12 -10.93
N SER A 211 6.52 1.51 -9.73
CA SER A 211 7.84 1.15 -9.18
C SER A 211 7.73 0.85 -7.68
N THR A 212 8.42 -0.16 -7.19
CA THR A 212 8.40 -0.55 -5.76
C THR A 212 9.55 0.08 -4.98
N ARG A 213 9.39 0.12 -3.65
CA ARG A 213 10.49 0.43 -2.74
C ARG A 213 11.35 -0.83 -2.55
N ALA A 214 12.67 -0.66 -2.54
CA ALA A 214 13.65 -1.73 -2.36
C ALA A 214 14.74 -1.26 -1.40
N PHE A 215 14.45 -1.28 -0.10
CA PHE A 215 15.42 -0.87 0.91
C PHE A 215 16.57 -1.89 1.02
N PRO A 216 17.79 -1.44 1.37
CA PRO A 216 18.92 -2.33 1.56
C PRO A 216 18.80 -3.13 2.87
N PRO A 217 19.56 -4.22 3.04
CA PRO A 217 19.75 -4.88 4.32
C PRO A 217 19.97 -3.91 5.49
N HIS A 218 19.47 -4.27 6.67
CA HIS A 218 19.59 -3.49 7.91
C HIS A 218 18.82 -2.16 7.93
N HIS A 219 18.05 -1.85 6.88
CA HIS A 219 17.18 -0.68 6.92
C HIS A 219 16.08 -0.87 7.99
N PRO A 220 15.84 0.11 8.88
CA PRO A 220 14.97 -0.05 10.05
C PRO A 220 13.49 -0.29 9.71
N LEU A 221 13.08 -0.01 8.47
CA LEU A 221 11.72 -0.24 7.98
C LEU A 221 11.53 -1.57 7.24
N ILE A 222 12.55 -2.44 7.21
CA ILE A 222 12.40 -3.83 6.77
C ILE A 222 12.00 -4.68 7.97
N ALA A 223 11.07 -5.62 7.77
CA ALA A 223 10.61 -6.57 8.78
C ALA A 223 11.80 -7.28 9.46
N VAL A 224 11.70 -7.49 10.78
CA VAL A 224 12.84 -7.95 11.61
C VAL A 224 13.34 -9.32 11.18
N ASP A 225 12.43 -10.21 10.80
CA ASP A 225 12.72 -11.54 10.29
C ASP A 225 13.39 -11.55 8.91
N TYR A 226 13.21 -10.49 8.11
CA TYR A 226 13.84 -10.31 6.80
C TYR A 226 15.20 -9.62 6.86
N GLN A 227 15.65 -9.23 8.06
CA GLN A 227 17.00 -8.73 8.26
C GLN A 227 18.00 -9.86 8.02
N VAL A 228 18.78 -9.74 6.94
CA VAL A 228 19.91 -10.65 6.68
C VAL A 228 21.06 -10.33 7.64
N ARG A 229 21.89 -11.34 7.94
CA ARG A 229 23.09 -11.18 8.78
C ARG A 229 24.29 -10.78 7.93
#